data_AF-A0A7Z9IHA9-F1
#
_entry.id   AF-A0A7Z9IHA9-F1
#
_cell.length_a   1.000
_cell.length_b   1.000
_cell.length_c   1.000
_cell.angle_alpha   90.00
_cell.angle_beta   90.00
_cell.angle_gamma   90.00
#
_symmetry.space_group_name_H-M   'P 1'
#
loop_
_entity.id
_entity.type
_entity.pdbx_description
1 polymer ?
#
loop_
_entity_poly.entity_id
_entity_poly.type
_entity_poly.pdbx_seq_one_letter_code
_entity_poly.pdbx_strand_id
1 'polypeptide(L)'
;MARKKKSRIKTTVSTIIATVFTSIADIFKSPVLISWVLAVAGLVTITAMSIPKLRATRISAAEITVTFNAPPIWIDNSLLVELKNIARAHLSQTTVGRDGLIETANAIEQSGWFTNVHQVKWISDKEASIDATFLTPYAKVKDLKGEVFIDSNGRRLPTRTGSIVNEIHHYITLINPSHNRPQKAGTN
;
A
#
# COMPACT_ATOMS: atom_id res chain seq x y z
N MET A 1 6.01 -60.01 7.50
CA MET A 1 5.51 -59.53 6.19
C MET A 1 5.94 -58.08 5.97
N ALA A 2 6.83 -57.79 5.02
CA ALA A 2 7.13 -56.40 4.61
C ALA A 2 7.57 -56.36 3.14
N ARG A 3 6.70 -55.84 2.27
CA ARG A 3 6.84 -55.85 0.80
C ARG A 3 7.58 -54.56 0.37
N LYS A 4 8.82 -54.68 -0.14
CA LYS A 4 9.61 -53.56 -0.69
C LYS A 4 8.95 -52.97 -1.94
N LYS A 5 8.39 -51.76 -1.84
CA LYS A 5 7.76 -51.00 -2.92
C LYS A 5 8.63 -49.78 -3.27
N LYS A 6 9.77 -49.98 -3.94
CA LYS A 6 10.71 -48.89 -4.27
C LYS A 6 11.55 -49.21 -5.53
N SER A 7 10.93 -49.28 -6.71
CA SER A 7 11.72 -49.27 -7.97
C SER A 7 11.02 -48.78 -9.24
N ARG A 8 9.68 -48.61 -9.28
CA ARG A 8 8.98 -48.23 -10.52
C ARG A 8 9.10 -46.75 -10.93
N ILE A 9 9.41 -45.82 -10.02
CA ILE A 9 9.37 -44.37 -10.33
C ILE A 9 10.69 -43.87 -10.95
N LYS A 10 11.84 -44.45 -10.58
CA LYS A 10 13.14 -44.03 -11.13
C LYS A 10 13.32 -44.43 -12.60
N THR A 11 12.75 -45.56 -13.00
CA THR A 11 12.86 -46.06 -14.38
C THR A 11 12.05 -45.20 -15.37
N THR A 12 10.87 -44.72 -14.97
CA THR A 12 10.03 -43.90 -15.86
C THR A 12 10.64 -42.52 -16.14
N VAL A 13 11.28 -41.91 -15.14
CA VAL A 13 11.94 -40.59 -15.30
C VAL A 13 13.20 -40.72 -16.18
N SER A 14 13.99 -41.78 -16.02
CA SER A 14 15.17 -41.98 -16.88
C SER A 14 14.80 -42.25 -18.34
N THR A 15 13.71 -42.98 -18.59
CA THR A 15 13.25 -43.27 -19.95
C THR A 15 12.70 -42.03 -20.64
N ILE A 16 11.98 -41.15 -19.93
CA ILE A 16 11.47 -39.87 -20.48
C ILE A 16 12.62 -38.90 -20.78
N ILE A 17 13.61 -38.80 -19.89
CA ILE A 17 14.79 -37.95 -20.14
C ILE A 17 15.57 -38.47 -21.35
N ALA A 18 15.79 -39.80 -21.43
CA ALA A 18 16.50 -40.40 -22.55
C ALA A 18 15.77 -40.19 -23.90
N THR A 19 14.44 -40.33 -23.95
CA THR A 19 13.68 -40.09 -25.19
C THR A 19 13.63 -38.62 -25.60
N VAL A 20 13.60 -37.68 -24.65
CA VAL A 20 13.71 -36.25 -24.95
C VAL A 20 15.11 -35.92 -25.52
N PHE A 21 16.19 -36.47 -24.94
CA PHE A 21 17.55 -36.28 -25.45
C PHE A 21 17.77 -36.88 -26.85
N THR A 22 17.24 -38.08 -27.13
CA THR A 22 17.36 -38.67 -28.48
C THR A 22 16.55 -37.91 -29.52
N SER A 23 15.37 -37.42 -29.15
CA SER A 23 14.54 -36.58 -30.02
C SER A 23 15.22 -35.23 -30.33
N ILE A 24 15.89 -34.64 -29.33
CA ILE A 24 16.71 -33.44 -29.50
C ILE A 24 17.91 -33.72 -30.42
N ALA A 25 18.57 -34.88 -30.31
CA ALA A 25 19.69 -35.25 -31.17
C ALA A 25 19.28 -35.47 -32.64
N ASP A 26 18.08 -36.00 -32.90
CA ASP A 26 17.56 -36.15 -34.27
C ASP A 26 17.15 -34.82 -34.91
N ILE A 27 16.74 -33.82 -34.12
CA ILE A 27 16.49 -32.45 -34.58
C ILE A 27 17.77 -31.80 -35.15
N PHE A 28 18.95 -32.19 -34.66
CA PHE A 28 20.24 -31.70 -35.17
C PHE A 28 20.73 -32.39 -36.47
N LYS A 29 20.00 -33.36 -37.04
CA LYS A 29 20.36 -33.99 -38.33
C LYS A 29 19.84 -33.23 -39.54
N SER A 30 18.85 -32.35 -39.36
CA SER A 30 18.28 -31.54 -40.43
C SER A 30 18.78 -30.09 -40.34
N PRO A 31 19.51 -29.58 -41.34
CA PRO A 31 19.98 -28.19 -41.35
C PRO A 31 18.81 -27.18 -41.29
N VAL A 32 17.63 -27.57 -41.75
CA VAL A 32 16.41 -26.73 -41.72
C VAL A 32 15.87 -26.57 -40.30
N LEU A 33 15.88 -27.63 -39.50
CA LEU A 33 15.41 -27.59 -38.12
C LEU A 33 16.37 -26.79 -37.21
N ILE A 34 17.67 -26.91 -37.44
CA ILE A 34 18.68 -26.11 -36.73
C ILE A 34 18.44 -24.61 -36.98
N SER A 35 18.21 -24.22 -38.23
CA SER A 35 17.92 -22.83 -38.59
C SER A 35 16.67 -22.29 -37.86
N TRP A 36 15.60 -23.08 -37.81
CA TRP A 36 14.37 -22.70 -37.10
C TRP A 36 14.56 -22.55 -35.60
N VAL A 37 15.28 -23.49 -34.96
CA VAL A 37 15.57 -23.42 -33.52
C VAL A 37 16.45 -22.20 -33.22
N LEU A 38 17.45 -21.91 -34.05
CA LEU A 38 18.31 -20.74 -33.89
C LEU A 38 17.52 -19.44 -34.05
N ALA A 39 16.59 -19.38 -35.01
CA ALA A 39 15.74 -18.21 -35.25
C ALA A 39 14.81 -17.93 -34.06
N VAL A 40 14.16 -18.96 -33.52
CA VAL A 40 13.29 -18.81 -32.34
C VAL A 40 14.11 -18.44 -31.10
N ALA A 41 15.24 -19.10 -30.87
CA ALA A 41 16.12 -18.78 -29.74
C ALA A 41 16.66 -17.35 -29.84
N GLY A 42 17.08 -16.92 -31.04
CA GLY A 42 17.53 -15.56 -31.31
C GLY A 42 16.43 -14.51 -31.08
N LEU A 43 15.20 -14.80 -31.52
CA LEU A 43 14.06 -13.91 -31.28
C LEU A 43 13.76 -13.77 -29.77
N VAL A 44 13.81 -14.87 -29.03
CA VAL A 44 13.59 -14.89 -27.57
C VAL A 44 14.70 -14.13 -26.83
N THR A 45 15.97 -14.28 -27.23
CA THR A 45 17.07 -13.52 -26.58
C THR A 45 17.00 -12.03 -26.89
N ILE A 46 16.67 -11.64 -28.13
CA ILE A 46 16.49 -10.24 -28.49
C ILE A 46 15.33 -9.62 -27.69
N THR A 47 14.18 -10.30 -27.62
CA THR A 47 13.04 -9.81 -26.83
C THR A 47 13.34 -9.76 -25.33
N ALA A 48 14.04 -10.75 -24.78
CA ALA A 48 14.44 -10.75 -23.37
C ALA A 48 15.44 -9.64 -23.01
N MET A 49 16.36 -9.29 -23.92
CA MET A 49 17.28 -8.16 -23.74
C MET A 49 16.61 -6.80 -24.00
N SER A 50 15.58 -6.78 -24.86
CA SER A 50 14.89 -5.55 -25.27
C SER A 50 13.81 -5.09 -24.29
N ILE A 51 13.48 -5.89 -23.27
CA ILE A 51 12.61 -5.45 -22.16
C ILE A 51 13.53 -4.86 -21.08
N PRO A 52 13.69 -3.52 -21.00
CA PRO A 52 14.37 -2.92 -19.86
C PRO A 52 13.67 -3.38 -18.59
N LYS A 53 14.43 -3.94 -17.65
CA LYS A 53 13.92 -4.19 -16.31
C LYS A 53 13.46 -2.84 -15.77
N LEU A 54 12.15 -2.63 -15.72
CA LEU A 54 11.51 -1.55 -15.00
C LEU A 54 11.83 -1.77 -13.51
N ARG A 55 13.04 -1.38 -13.11
CA ARG A 55 13.41 -1.31 -11.71
C ARG A 55 12.53 -0.21 -11.15
N ALA A 56 11.55 -0.59 -10.34
CA ALA A 56 10.74 0.36 -9.61
C ALA A 56 11.69 1.23 -8.78
N THR A 57 11.89 2.45 -9.23
CA THR A 57 12.74 3.44 -8.58
C THR A 57 12.10 3.78 -7.25
N ARG A 58 12.86 3.61 -6.16
CA ARG A 58 12.46 4.13 -4.85
C ARG A 58 12.70 5.63 -4.88
N ILE A 59 11.68 6.41 -4.58
CA ILE A 59 11.76 7.87 -4.53
C ILE A 59 11.99 8.28 -3.07
N SER A 60 12.87 9.25 -2.85
CA SER A 60 13.15 9.75 -1.50
C SER A 60 11.93 10.47 -0.92
N ALA A 61 11.66 10.30 0.39
CA ALA A 61 10.53 10.91 1.09
C ALA A 61 10.49 12.44 0.97
N ALA A 62 11.66 13.07 0.91
CA ALA A 62 11.80 14.53 0.85
C ALA A 62 11.32 15.13 -0.48
N GLU A 63 11.22 14.32 -1.52
CA GLU A 63 10.89 14.76 -2.88
C GLU A 63 9.41 14.52 -3.23
N ILE A 64 8.69 13.74 -2.39
CA ILE A 64 7.29 13.38 -2.63
C ILE A 64 6.36 14.48 -2.10
N THR A 65 5.61 15.09 -3.01
CA THR A 65 4.52 16.02 -2.68
C THR A 65 3.24 15.22 -2.49
N VAL A 66 2.60 15.40 -1.33
CA VAL A 66 1.34 14.72 -0.99
C VAL A 66 0.23 15.75 -0.81
N THR A 67 -0.86 15.57 -1.55
CA THR A 67 -2.05 16.42 -1.50
C THR A 67 -3.28 15.62 -1.05
N PHE A 68 -4.10 16.22 -0.19
CA PHE A 68 -5.40 15.68 0.16
C PHE A 68 -6.46 16.32 -0.74
N ASN A 69 -7.38 15.53 -1.27
CA ASN A 69 -8.50 16.06 -2.04
C ASN A 69 -9.49 16.75 -1.10
N ALA A 70 -9.68 18.08 -1.26
CA ALA A 70 -10.62 18.89 -0.49
C ALA A 70 -10.57 18.69 1.05
N PRO A 71 -9.46 19.04 1.74
CA PRO A 71 -9.41 18.96 3.19
C PRO A 71 -10.48 19.85 3.83
N PRO A 72 -11.17 19.40 4.89
CA PRO A 72 -12.24 20.16 5.49
C PRO A 72 -11.69 21.39 6.25
N ILE A 73 -12.46 22.48 6.24
CA ILE A 73 -12.04 23.78 6.81
C ILE A 73 -11.70 23.75 8.31
N TRP A 74 -12.21 22.75 9.04
CA TRP A 74 -11.98 22.63 10.47
C TRP A 74 -10.59 22.11 10.79
N ILE A 75 -9.90 21.45 9.86
CA ILE A 75 -8.61 20.83 10.14
C ILE A 75 -7.54 21.89 10.32
N ASP A 76 -6.72 21.75 11.35
CA ASP A 76 -5.57 22.63 11.52
C ASP A 76 -4.47 22.30 10.49
N ASN A 77 -3.74 23.32 10.04
CA ASN A 77 -2.67 23.17 9.07
C ASN A 77 -1.54 22.26 9.57
N SER A 78 -1.22 22.31 10.87
CA SER A 78 -0.15 21.46 11.42
C SER A 78 -0.55 19.99 11.45
N LEU A 79 -1.84 19.69 11.71
CA LEU A 79 -2.38 18.33 11.60
C LEU A 79 -2.33 17.84 10.14
N LEU A 80 -2.72 18.68 9.19
CA LEU A 80 -2.65 18.33 7.77
C LEU A 80 -1.21 18.01 7.33
N VAL A 81 -0.22 18.77 7.81
CA VAL A 81 1.20 18.52 7.56
C VAL A 81 1.66 17.19 8.16
N GLU A 82 1.23 16.88 9.39
CA GLU A 82 1.54 15.61 10.06
C GLU A 82 1.00 14.41 9.27
N LEU A 83 -0.26 14.47 8.84
CA LEU A 83 -0.87 13.43 8.01
C LEU A 83 -0.18 13.27 6.65
N LYS A 84 0.22 14.38 6.02
CA LYS A 84 1.04 14.35 4.79
C LYS A 84 2.41 13.70 5.06
N ASN A 85 3.03 13.96 6.21
CA ASN A 85 4.33 13.39 6.56
C ASN A 85 4.24 11.87 6.77
N ILE A 86 3.18 11.38 7.42
CA ILE A 86 2.89 9.94 7.54
C ILE A 86 2.79 9.32 6.14
N ALA A 87 1.97 9.91 5.27
CA ALA A 87 1.83 9.43 3.90
C ALA A 87 3.16 9.40 3.13
N ARG A 88 3.95 10.48 3.19
CA ARG A 88 5.27 10.56 2.54
C ARG A 88 6.22 9.48 3.05
N ALA A 89 6.25 9.24 4.36
CA ALA A 89 7.10 8.23 4.95
C ALA A 89 6.81 6.85 4.36
N HIS A 90 5.53 6.45 4.27
CA HIS A 90 5.13 5.17 3.70
C HIS A 90 5.34 5.09 2.18
N LEU A 91 5.05 6.17 1.44
CA LEU A 91 5.28 6.21 -0.01
C LEU A 91 6.76 6.13 -0.39
N SER A 92 7.66 6.62 0.46
CA SER A 92 9.11 6.58 0.21
C SER A 92 9.76 5.22 0.45
N GLN A 93 9.19 4.44 1.36
CA GLN A 93 9.70 3.12 1.71
C GLN A 93 9.28 2.06 0.69
N THR A 94 8.20 2.35 -0.05
CA THR A 94 7.57 1.42 -0.98
C THR A 94 7.98 1.75 -2.42
N THR A 95 8.08 0.72 -3.25
CA THR A 95 8.28 0.89 -4.69
C THR A 95 7.03 1.50 -5.32
N VAL A 96 7.20 2.36 -6.34
CA VAL A 96 6.07 2.89 -7.13
C VAL A 96 5.26 1.73 -7.70
N GLY A 97 4.13 1.42 -7.08
CA GLY A 97 3.36 0.22 -7.33
C GLY A 97 2.12 0.16 -6.45
N ARG A 98 1.22 -0.78 -6.78
CA ARG A 98 -0.07 -0.93 -6.11
C ARG A 98 0.08 -1.21 -4.61
N ASP A 99 1.01 -2.06 -4.23
CA ASP A 99 1.16 -2.51 -2.84
C ASP A 99 1.58 -1.35 -1.93
N GLY A 100 2.46 -0.46 -2.41
CA GLY A 100 2.86 0.74 -1.67
C GLY A 100 1.72 1.73 -1.47
N LEU A 101 0.83 1.86 -2.46
CA LEU A 101 -0.37 2.69 -2.33
C LEU A 101 -1.36 2.11 -1.32
N ILE A 102 -1.55 0.79 -1.31
CA ILE A 102 -2.41 0.10 -0.34
C ILE A 102 -1.84 0.22 1.07
N GLU A 103 -0.54 0.00 1.24
CA GLU A 103 0.12 0.13 2.54
C GLU A 103 0.02 1.56 3.08
N THR A 104 0.21 2.55 2.20
CA THR A 104 0.03 3.95 2.55
C THR A 104 -1.42 4.25 2.95
N ALA A 105 -2.41 3.73 2.20
CA ALA A 105 -3.83 3.90 2.53
C ALA A 105 -4.15 3.33 3.93
N ASN A 106 -3.67 2.12 4.21
CA ASN A 106 -3.86 1.45 5.50
C ASN A 106 -3.18 2.21 6.64
N ALA A 107 -1.96 2.71 6.44
CA ALA A 107 -1.24 3.47 7.46
C ALA A 107 -1.94 4.79 7.80
N ILE A 108 -2.48 5.47 6.78
CA ILE A 108 -3.26 6.69 6.96
C ILE A 108 -4.58 6.38 7.66
N GLU A 109 -5.27 5.30 7.32
CA GLU A 109 -6.50 4.89 7.99
C GLU A 109 -6.25 4.55 9.47
N GLN A 110 -5.14 3.86 9.77
CA GLN A 110 -4.70 3.53 11.14
C GLN A 110 -4.36 4.76 11.99
N SER A 111 -4.13 5.92 11.38
CA SER A 111 -3.98 7.18 12.14
C SER A 111 -5.25 7.56 12.92
N GLY A 112 -6.40 7.01 12.53
CA GLY A 112 -7.68 7.22 13.20
C GLY A 112 -8.29 8.60 12.93
N TRP A 113 -7.77 9.37 11.97
CA TRP A 113 -8.29 10.69 11.59
C TRP A 113 -9.32 10.65 10.44
N PHE A 114 -9.55 9.46 9.88
CA PHE A 114 -10.38 9.26 8.71
C PHE A 114 -11.49 8.27 9.01
N THR A 115 -12.68 8.56 8.50
CA THR A 115 -13.80 7.61 8.47
C THR A 115 -13.56 6.54 7.40
N ASN A 116 -12.98 6.95 6.27
CA ASN A 116 -12.65 6.08 5.16
C ASN A 116 -11.53 6.71 4.30
N VAL A 117 -10.60 5.90 3.83
CA VAL A 117 -9.61 6.28 2.80
C VAL A 117 -10.03 5.61 1.50
N HIS A 118 -10.59 6.37 0.56
CA HIS A 118 -11.13 5.84 -0.70
C HIS A 118 -10.02 5.39 -1.63
N GLN A 119 -9.00 6.24 -1.81
CA GLN A 119 -7.92 5.95 -2.74
C GLN A 119 -6.65 6.74 -2.39
N VAL A 120 -5.50 6.10 -2.57
CA VAL A 120 -4.21 6.78 -2.73
C VAL A 120 -3.73 6.53 -4.14
N LYS A 121 -3.36 7.57 -4.87
CA LYS A 121 -2.90 7.47 -6.27
C LYS A 121 -1.68 8.34 -6.53
N TRP A 122 -0.78 7.83 -7.36
CA TRP A 122 0.26 8.64 -7.98
C TRP A 122 -0.38 9.53 -9.06
N ILE A 123 -0.13 10.83 -8.97
CA ILE A 123 -0.44 11.81 -10.03
C ILE A 123 0.76 11.93 -10.98
N SER A 124 1.97 11.92 -10.41
CA SER A 124 3.23 11.96 -11.15
C SER A 124 4.29 11.08 -10.47
N ASP A 125 5.52 11.13 -10.97
CA ASP A 125 6.69 10.48 -10.36
C ASP A 125 7.04 11.04 -8.98
N LYS A 126 6.54 12.24 -8.62
CA LYS A 126 6.84 12.91 -7.35
C LYS A 126 5.60 13.41 -6.62
N GLU A 127 4.41 13.17 -7.16
CA GLU A 127 3.18 13.68 -6.59
C GLU A 127 2.18 12.55 -6.36
N ALA A 128 1.65 12.47 -5.14
CA ALA A 128 0.58 11.57 -4.77
C ALA A 128 -0.62 12.35 -4.24
N SER A 129 -1.81 11.91 -4.61
CA SER A 129 -3.07 12.42 -4.08
C SER A 129 -3.79 11.35 -3.27
N ILE A 130 -4.35 11.81 -2.14
CA ILE A 130 -5.15 10.99 -1.24
C ILE A 130 -6.58 11.51 -1.28
N ASP A 131 -7.49 10.61 -1.63
CA ASP A 131 -8.93 10.80 -1.52
C ASP A 131 -9.41 10.07 -0.25
N ALA A 132 -9.84 10.84 0.74
CA ALA A 132 -10.24 10.32 2.04
C ALA A 132 -11.29 11.22 2.70
N THR A 133 -12.16 10.60 3.49
CA THR A 133 -13.16 11.30 4.30
C THR A 133 -12.66 11.43 5.73
N PHE A 134 -12.41 12.66 6.15
CA PHE A 134 -11.96 12.96 7.51
C PHE A 134 -13.08 12.77 8.55
N LEU A 135 -12.69 12.43 9.78
CA LEU A 135 -13.60 12.45 10.93
C LEU A 135 -13.92 13.89 11.33
N THR A 136 -15.20 14.26 11.30
CA THR A 136 -15.62 15.61 11.64
C THR A 136 -15.82 15.78 13.15
N PRO A 137 -15.13 16.73 13.80
CA PRO A 137 -15.41 17.06 15.20
C PRO A 137 -16.79 17.69 15.31
N TYR A 138 -17.62 17.19 16.22
CA TYR A 138 -18.94 17.72 16.51
C TYR A 138 -18.95 18.56 17.79
N ALA A 139 -18.28 18.05 18.84
CA ALA A 139 -18.18 18.74 20.11
C ALA A 139 -16.80 18.59 20.76
N LYS A 140 -16.46 19.54 21.62
CA LYS A 140 -15.30 19.49 22.50
C LYS A 140 -15.77 19.20 23.92
N VAL A 141 -15.21 18.19 24.54
CA VAL A 141 -15.44 17.88 25.95
C VAL A 141 -14.23 18.32 26.75
N LYS A 142 -14.46 19.17 27.74
CA LYS A 142 -13.45 19.68 28.66
C LYS A 142 -13.82 19.27 30.09
N ASP A 143 -12.92 18.55 30.73
CA ASP A 143 -13.06 18.13 32.13
C ASP A 143 -11.68 18.07 32.80
N LEU A 144 -11.64 17.60 34.05
CA LEU A 144 -10.43 17.62 34.88
C LEU A 144 -9.23 16.89 34.26
N LYS A 145 -9.47 15.95 33.33
CA LYS A 145 -8.41 15.17 32.68
C LYS A 145 -7.94 15.80 31.35
N GLY A 146 -8.33 17.03 31.00
CA GLY A 146 -7.97 17.74 29.76
C GLY A 146 -9.10 17.93 28.74
N GLU A 147 -8.74 18.10 27.47
CA GLU A 147 -9.68 18.35 26.36
C GLU A 147 -9.70 17.18 25.38
N VAL A 148 -10.89 16.80 24.90
CA VAL A 148 -11.07 15.79 23.87
C VAL A 148 -12.13 16.22 22.86
N PHE A 149 -11.95 15.85 21.60
CA PHE A 149 -12.95 16.06 20.55
C PHE A 149 -13.73 14.77 20.30
N ILE A 150 -15.02 14.92 20.01
CA ILE A 150 -15.93 13.82 19.70
C ILE A 150 -16.65 14.07 18.38
N ASP A 151 -16.94 13.00 17.64
CA ASP A 151 -17.76 13.05 16.43
C ASP A 151 -19.27 13.07 16.76
N SER A 152 -20.12 13.12 15.74
CA SER A 152 -21.58 13.09 15.88
C SER A 152 -22.13 11.78 16.45
N ASN A 153 -21.33 10.70 16.45
CA ASN A 153 -21.68 9.41 17.01
C ASN A 153 -21.15 9.23 18.45
N GLY A 154 -20.53 10.27 19.03
CA GLY A 154 -19.90 10.21 20.35
C GLY A 154 -18.58 9.41 20.39
N ARG A 155 -17.98 9.11 19.23
CA ARG A 155 -16.64 8.51 19.14
C ARG A 155 -15.60 9.58 19.40
N ARG A 156 -14.54 9.22 20.13
CA ARG A 156 -13.45 10.14 20.43
C ARG A 156 -12.52 10.26 19.22
N LEU A 157 -12.13 11.49 18.85
CA LEU A 157 -11.08 11.71 17.85
C LEU A 157 -9.70 11.40 18.46
N PRO A 158 -8.69 11.04 17.64
CA PRO A 158 -7.33 10.85 18.14
C PRO A 158 -6.82 12.09 18.86
N THR A 159 -5.96 11.86 19.85
CA THR A 159 -5.30 12.95 20.58
C THR A 159 -3.87 13.11 20.11
N ARG A 160 -3.44 14.36 19.98
CA ARG A 160 -2.07 14.74 19.62
C ARG A 160 -1.66 16.00 20.37
N THR A 161 -0.38 16.32 20.29
CA THR A 161 0.14 17.61 20.76
C THR A 161 -0.12 18.68 19.72
N GLY A 162 -0.62 19.85 20.14
CA GLY A 162 -0.95 20.98 19.25
C GLY A 162 -2.43 21.07 18.88
N SER A 163 -2.76 22.02 18.00
CA SER A 163 -4.15 22.33 17.63
C SER A 163 -4.73 21.28 16.69
N ILE A 164 -5.83 20.63 17.08
CA ILE A 164 -6.53 19.66 16.21
C ILE A 164 -7.45 20.39 15.23
N VAL A 165 -8.14 21.41 15.75
CA VAL A 165 -9.17 22.16 15.05
C VAL A 165 -8.68 23.59 14.83
N ASN A 166 -8.92 24.12 13.65
CA ASN A 166 -8.69 25.52 13.29
C ASN A 166 -9.52 26.44 14.20
N GLU A 167 -8.93 27.55 14.64
CA GLU A 167 -9.56 28.54 15.53
C GLU A 167 -10.86 29.14 14.96
N ILE A 168 -11.00 29.18 13.63
CA ILE A 168 -12.17 29.71 12.94
C ILE A 168 -13.37 28.76 13.04
N HIS A 169 -13.14 27.47 13.35
CA HIS A 169 -14.21 26.49 13.41
C HIS A 169 -14.86 26.44 14.80
N HIS A 170 -16.17 26.72 14.85
CA HIS A 170 -16.95 26.69 16.07
C HIS A 170 -17.55 25.30 16.32
N TYR A 171 -17.49 24.87 17.58
CA TYR A 171 -18.09 23.62 18.04
C TYR A 171 -18.69 23.82 19.44
N ILE A 172 -19.64 22.96 19.79
CA ILE A 172 -20.24 22.96 21.11
C ILE A 172 -19.18 22.50 22.11
N THR A 173 -18.98 23.27 23.20
CA THR A 173 -18.07 22.88 24.28
C THR A 173 -18.87 22.41 25.49
N LEU A 174 -18.68 21.16 25.87
CA LEU A 174 -19.24 20.56 27.08
C LEU A 174 -18.22 20.69 28.21
N ILE A 175 -18.60 21.35 29.30
CA ILE A 175 -17.72 21.62 30.45
C ILE A 175 -18.15 20.74 31.62
N ASN A 176 -17.24 19.91 32.14
CA ASN A 176 -17.44 19.00 33.27
C ASN A 176 -18.76 18.21 33.20
N PRO A 177 -18.99 17.43 32.12
CA PRO A 177 -20.19 16.60 32.05
C PRO A 177 -20.20 15.59 33.21
N SER A 178 -21.38 15.32 33.76
CA SER A 178 -21.58 14.33 34.84
C SER A 178 -21.32 12.89 34.43
N HIS A 179 -21.12 12.64 33.13
CA HIS A 179 -20.89 11.32 32.54
C HIS A 179 -19.42 11.13 32.17
N ASN A 180 -18.96 9.87 32.21
CA ASN A 180 -17.60 9.51 31.86
C ASN A 180 -17.28 9.80 30.37
N ARG A 181 -16.02 10.14 30.11
CA ARG A 181 -15.51 10.38 28.75
C ARG A 181 -15.71 9.18 27.83
N PRO A 182 -15.97 9.39 26.53
CA PRO A 182 -15.92 8.33 25.54
C PRO A 182 -14.53 7.68 25.50
N GLN A 183 -14.48 6.35 25.62
CA GLN A 183 -13.22 5.62 25.72
C GLN A 183 -12.66 5.14 24.38
N LYS A 184 -13.50 4.97 23.36
CA LYS A 184 -13.07 4.43 22.06
C LYS A 184 -12.66 5.56 21.11
N ALA A 185 -11.44 5.47 20.59
CA ALA A 185 -11.00 6.26 19.46
C ALA A 185 -11.75 5.82 18.18
N GLY A 186 -12.09 6.76 17.31
CA GLY A 186 -12.77 6.53 16.04
C GLY A 186 -12.04 5.50 15.19
N THR A 187 -12.52 4.26 15.23
CA THR A 187 -12.17 3.16 14.32
C THR A 187 -13.49 2.50 13.95
N ASN A 188 -13.59 2.03 12.71
CA ASN A 188 -14.76 1.25 12.25
C ASN A 188 -14.81 -0.11 12.93
#